data_AF-A0A5E4VR51-F1
#
_entry.id   AF-A0A5E4VR51-F1
#
_cell.length_a   1.000
_cell.length_b   1.000
_cell.length_c   1.000
_cell.angle_alpha   90.00
_cell.angle_beta   90.00
_cell.angle_gamma   90.00
#
_symmetry.space_group_name_H-M   'P 1'
#
loop_
_entity.id
_entity.type
_entity.pdbx_description
1 polymer ?
#
loop_
_entity_poly.entity_id
_entity_poly.type
_entity_poly.pdbx_seq_one_letter_code
_entity_poly.pdbx_strand_id
1 'polypeptide(L)'
;MHRDQEALALPPRVYPTVDLLQDGVQHGFLKVPHSNDASAWGAVMVPIAAIHELNDTGQQARCDAAKVKRCDVIARVHDVTRTGVAPVEYRARRDGMLIGRHFPGRIGIGDTLCVLADVLPNA
;
A
#
# COMPACT_ATOMS: atom_id res chain seq x y z
N MET A 1 35.76 8.78 -27.95
CA MET A 1 36.80 8.62 -26.90
C MET A 1 36.48 9.69 -25.86
N HIS A 2 36.09 9.41 -24.62
CA HIS A 2 36.59 8.45 -23.65
C HIS A 2 35.40 7.86 -22.87
N ARG A 3 35.45 6.54 -22.62
CA ARG A 3 34.50 5.74 -21.84
C ARG A 3 34.80 5.88 -20.34
N ASP A 4 33.95 5.24 -19.55
CA ASP A 4 34.11 4.76 -18.16
C ASP A 4 33.36 5.61 -17.13
N GLN A 5 32.57 5.08 -16.19
CA GLN A 5 32.11 3.74 -15.83
C GLN A 5 31.00 3.97 -14.76
N GLU A 6 30.02 3.06 -14.63
CA GLU A 6 29.02 2.98 -13.54
C GLU A 6 27.91 4.05 -13.44
N ALA A 7 26.93 3.95 -14.36
CA ALA A 7 25.56 4.34 -14.01
C ALA A 7 24.97 3.28 -13.05
N LEU A 8 25.36 3.35 -11.77
CA LEU A 8 24.68 2.65 -10.70
C LEU A 8 23.20 3.03 -10.75
N ALA A 9 22.34 2.02 -10.90
CA ALA A 9 20.90 2.12 -11.04
C ALA A 9 20.33 3.09 -10.00
N LEU A 10 19.84 4.25 -10.45
CA LEU A 10 19.12 5.17 -9.58
C LEU A 10 17.96 4.39 -8.93
N PRO A 11 17.86 4.38 -7.59
CA PRO A 11 16.79 3.65 -6.92
C PRO A 11 15.42 4.16 -7.40
N PRO A 12 14.37 3.32 -7.37
CA PRO A 12 13.04 3.73 -7.79
C PRO A 12 12.66 5.04 -7.10
N ARG A 13 12.04 5.97 -7.86
CA ARG A 13 11.66 7.31 -7.39
C ARG A 13 10.84 7.26 -6.10
N VAL A 14 10.22 6.12 -5.82
CA VAL A 14 9.47 5.79 -4.62
C VAL A 14 10.29 4.77 -3.81
N TYR A 15 10.70 5.12 -2.59
CA TYR A 15 11.52 4.23 -1.74
C TYR A 15 11.03 4.13 -0.29
N PRO A 16 11.09 2.92 0.32
CA PRO A 16 10.70 2.70 1.70
C PRO A 16 11.83 3.10 2.67
N THR A 17 11.48 3.44 3.91
CA THR A 17 12.45 3.59 5.02
C THR A 17 12.61 2.31 5.85
N VAL A 18 12.02 1.22 5.40
CA VAL A 18 12.07 -0.11 6.04
C VAL A 18 12.73 -1.08 5.08
N ASP A 19 13.45 -2.06 5.61
CA ASP A 19 13.96 -3.17 4.80
C ASP A 19 12.80 -4.15 4.57
N LEU A 20 12.30 -4.20 3.33
CA LEU A 20 11.15 -5.04 2.98
C LEU A 20 11.45 -6.55 3.06
N LEU A 21 12.72 -6.93 3.20
CA LEU A 21 13.18 -8.32 3.23
C LEU A 21 13.68 -8.76 4.61
N GLN A 22 13.75 -7.85 5.59
CA GLN A 22 14.19 -8.20 6.94
C GLN A 22 13.04 -8.85 7.74
N ASP A 23 13.35 -9.97 8.39
CA ASP A 23 12.46 -10.70 9.29
C ASP A 23 11.94 -9.83 10.45
N GLY A 24 10.69 -10.10 10.86
CA GLY A 24 10.01 -9.38 11.93
C GLY A 24 9.12 -8.23 11.44
N VAL A 25 8.74 -7.37 12.39
CA VAL A 25 7.81 -6.25 12.17
C VAL A 25 8.58 -4.94 12.10
N GLN A 26 8.40 -4.19 11.01
CA GLN A 26 8.97 -2.87 10.82
C GLN A 26 7.89 -1.85 10.47
N HIS A 27 8.05 -0.63 10.98
CA HIS A 27 7.17 0.50 10.69
C HIS A 27 7.99 1.63 10.11
N GLY A 28 7.48 2.26 9.05
CA GLY A 28 8.12 3.42 8.44
C GLY A 28 7.22 4.08 7.42
N PHE A 29 7.82 4.67 6.39
CA PHE A 29 7.08 5.32 5.33
C PHE A 29 7.73 5.08 3.98
N LEU A 30 6.89 5.09 2.96
CA LEU A 30 7.26 5.19 1.56
C LEU A 30 7.38 6.67 1.21
N LYS A 31 8.56 7.10 0.78
CA LYS A 31 8.74 8.45 0.26
C LYS A 31 8.28 8.45 -1.20
N VAL A 32 7.16 9.12 -1.45
CA VAL A 32 6.57 9.25 -2.80
C VAL A 32 6.76 10.67 -3.28
N PRO A 33 7.57 10.93 -4.34
CA PRO A 33 7.71 12.26 -4.89
C PRO A 33 6.36 12.79 -5.34
N HIS A 34 6.02 13.98 -4.88
CA HIS A 34 4.77 14.64 -5.17
C HIS A 34 5.07 16.12 -5.33
N SER A 35 4.94 16.60 -6.57
CA SER A 35 5.16 18.00 -6.90
C SER A 35 3.85 18.75 -6.63
N ASN A 36 3.82 19.48 -5.53
CA ASN A 36 2.80 20.48 -5.23
C ASN A 36 3.41 21.63 -4.42
N ASP A 37 2.77 22.79 -4.45
CA ASP A 37 3.24 24.01 -3.78
C ASP A 37 3.11 23.93 -2.24
N ALA A 38 2.61 22.83 -1.69
CA ALA A 38 2.28 22.66 -0.27
C ALA A 38 3.21 21.67 0.48
N SER A 39 4.16 21.04 -0.21
CA SER A 39 5.08 20.06 0.38
C SER A 39 6.51 20.61 0.46
N ALA A 40 7.01 20.83 1.68
CA ALA A 40 8.35 21.36 1.95
C ALA A 40 9.52 20.50 1.42
N TRP A 41 9.25 19.27 0.97
CA TRP A 41 10.27 18.28 0.58
C TRP A 41 10.05 17.65 -0.80
N GLY A 42 9.06 18.15 -1.56
CA GLY A 42 8.67 17.57 -2.86
C GLY A 42 8.23 16.10 -2.81
N ALA A 43 7.80 15.61 -1.64
CA ALA A 43 7.38 14.22 -1.44
C ALA A 43 6.34 14.08 -0.33
N VAL A 44 5.38 13.17 -0.53
CA VAL A 44 4.44 12.70 0.49
C VAL A 44 5.02 11.47 1.17
N MET A 45 4.97 11.44 2.50
CA MET A 45 5.34 10.26 3.29
C MET A 45 4.09 9.40 3.49
N VAL A 46 4.02 8.29 2.75
CA VAL A 46 2.92 7.33 2.87
C VAL A 46 3.33 6.28 3.91
N PRO A 47 2.65 6.16 5.05
CA PRO A 47 3.01 5.18 6.07
C PRO A 47 2.93 3.76 5.50
N ILE A 48 3.93 2.92 5.84
CA ILE A 48 4.00 1.51 5.48
C ILE A 48 4.44 0.69 6.70
N ALA A 49 3.86 -0.49 6.86
CA ALA A 49 4.36 -1.52 7.75
C ALA A 49 4.84 -2.71 6.91
N ALA A 50 6.04 -3.20 7.19
CA ALA A 50 6.60 -4.40 6.57
C ALA A 50 6.61 -5.52 7.62
N ILE A 51 6.06 -6.67 7.23
CA ILE A 51 5.99 -7.87 8.06
C ILE A 51 6.47 -9.01 7.16
N HIS A 52 7.61 -9.60 7.51
CA HIS A 52 8.16 -10.75 6.81
C HIS A 52 7.79 -12.03 7.58
N GLU A 53 8.69 -12.98 7.84
CA GLU A 53 8.29 -14.18 8.60
C GLU A 53 8.03 -13.89 10.09
N LEU A 54 6.86 -14.31 10.58
CA LEU A 54 6.49 -14.33 11.99
C LEU A 54 6.03 -15.75 12.35
N ASN A 55 6.69 -16.38 13.32
CA ASN A 55 6.28 -17.68 13.88
C ASN A 55 5.11 -17.52 14.88
N ASP A 56 4.03 -16.87 14.44
CA ASP A 56 2.81 -16.64 15.20
C ASP A 56 1.59 -17.11 14.40
N THR A 57 0.99 -18.22 14.84
CA THR A 57 -0.18 -18.83 14.21
C THR A 57 -1.41 -17.90 14.20
N GLY A 58 -1.57 -17.06 15.23
CA GLY A 58 -2.66 -16.10 15.33
C GLY A 58 -2.50 -14.94 14.34
N GLN A 59 -1.27 -14.45 14.16
CA GLN A 59 -0.98 -13.44 13.16
C GLN A 59 -1.08 -13.99 11.73
N GLN A 60 -0.61 -15.22 11.50
CA GLN A 60 -0.74 -15.90 10.20
C GLN A 60 -2.20 -16.02 9.76
N ALA A 61 -3.10 -16.44 10.66
CA ALA A 61 -4.53 -16.52 10.37
C ALA A 61 -5.15 -15.16 10.00
N ARG A 62 -4.71 -14.06 10.62
CA ARG A 62 -5.14 -12.70 10.27
C ARG A 62 -4.64 -12.28 8.89
N CYS A 63 -3.38 -12.58 8.56
CA CYS A 63 -2.81 -12.33 7.24
C CYS A 63 -3.55 -13.12 6.16
N ASP A 64 -3.86 -14.39 6.40
CA ASP A 64 -4.63 -15.23 5.49
C ASP A 64 -6.06 -14.71 5.28
N ALA A 65 -6.73 -14.25 6.34
CA ALA A 65 -8.05 -13.63 6.27
C ALA A 65 -8.04 -12.28 5.53
N ALA A 66 -6.88 -11.61 5.45
CA ALA A 66 -6.69 -10.36 4.73
C ALA A 66 -6.33 -10.55 3.25
N LYS A 67 -6.15 -11.79 2.77
CA LYS A 67 -5.89 -12.07 1.36
C LYS A 67 -7.11 -11.76 0.50
N VAL A 68 -6.88 -11.08 -0.61
CA VAL A 68 -7.87 -10.74 -1.62
C VAL A 68 -7.41 -11.22 -2.99
N LYS A 69 -8.36 -11.62 -3.82
CA LYS A 69 -8.16 -11.97 -5.22
C LYS A 69 -8.54 -10.82 -6.13
N ARG A 70 -7.92 -10.79 -7.32
CA ARG A 70 -8.33 -9.88 -8.38
C ARG A 70 -9.83 -9.98 -8.60
N CYS A 71 -10.48 -8.83 -8.73
CA CYS A 71 -11.92 -8.63 -8.85
C CYS A 71 -12.74 -8.77 -7.56
N ASP A 72 -12.16 -9.16 -6.42
CA ASP A 72 -12.86 -9.13 -5.13
C ASP A 72 -13.27 -7.70 -4.78
N VAL A 73 -14.42 -7.55 -4.13
CA VAL A 73 -14.90 -6.25 -3.64
C VAL A 73 -14.08 -5.86 -2.41
N ILE A 74 -13.30 -4.80 -2.52
CA ILE A 74 -12.42 -4.30 -1.45
C ILE A 74 -13.05 -3.13 -0.68
N ALA A 75 -14.03 -2.45 -1.30
CA ALA A 75 -14.85 -1.47 -0.60
C ALA A 75 -16.16 -1.19 -1.32
N ARG A 76 -17.09 -0.62 -0.56
CA ARG A 76 -18.37 -0.09 -1.02
C ARG A 76 -18.48 1.35 -0.57
N VAL A 77 -18.64 2.27 -1.51
CA VAL A 77 -18.81 3.69 -1.22
C VAL A 77 -20.27 4.05 -1.42
N HIS A 78 -20.91 4.52 -0.35
CA HIS A 78 -22.30 4.95 -0.34
C HIS A 78 -22.40 6.46 -0.55
N ASP A 79 -23.43 6.89 -1.29
CA ASP A 79 -23.79 8.31 -1.36
C ASP A 79 -24.45 8.73 -0.04
N VAL A 80 -23.79 9.61 0.70
CA VAL A 80 -24.29 10.11 1.99
C VAL A 80 -25.49 11.07 1.86
N THR A 81 -25.73 11.58 0.65
CA THR A 81 -26.81 12.54 0.34
C THR A 81 -28.04 11.88 -0.27
N ARG A 82 -27.94 10.62 -0.68
CA ARG A 82 -29.01 9.90 -1.39
C ARG A 82 -29.15 8.46 -0.90
N THR A 83 -30.22 8.20 -0.15
CA THR A 83 -30.55 6.86 0.34
C THR A 83 -31.19 6.00 -0.76
N GLY A 84 -31.14 4.68 -0.59
CA GLY A 84 -31.75 3.71 -1.52
C GLY A 84 -30.97 3.44 -2.80
N VAL A 85 -29.89 4.18 -3.07
CA VAL A 85 -28.99 3.92 -4.19
C VAL A 85 -27.97 2.85 -3.79
N ALA A 86 -27.73 1.89 -4.70
CA ALA A 86 -26.71 0.87 -4.51
C ALA A 86 -25.31 1.52 -4.40
N PRO A 87 -24.44 1.06 -3.48
CA PRO A 87 -23.11 1.60 -3.35
C PRO A 87 -22.25 1.31 -4.59
N VAL A 88 -21.27 2.18 -4.82
CA VAL A 88 -20.23 1.93 -5.82
C VAL A 88 -19.25 0.90 -5.24
N GLU A 89 -19.11 -0.23 -5.92
CA GLU A 89 -18.15 -1.27 -5.54
C GLU A 89 -16.78 -0.99 -6.15
N TYR A 90 -15.77 -0.87 -5.29
CA TYR A 90 -14.37 -0.85 -5.69
C TYR A 90 -13.83 -2.27 -5.60
N ARG A 91 -13.19 -2.72 -6.68
CA ARG A 91 -12.69 -4.09 -6.82
C ARG A 91 -11.18 -4.13 -6.88
N ALA A 92 -10.58 -5.16 -6.29
CA ALA A 92 -9.16 -5.43 -6.34
C ALA A 92 -8.70 -5.54 -7.79
N ARG A 93 -7.66 -4.78 -8.16
CA ARG A 93 -7.09 -4.80 -9.50
C ARG A 93 -6.10 -5.94 -9.71
N ARG A 94 -5.65 -6.55 -8.61
CA ARG A 94 -4.66 -7.62 -8.53
C ARG A 94 -4.89 -8.45 -7.28
N ASP A 95 -4.34 -9.65 -7.26
CA ASP A 95 -4.22 -10.46 -6.03
C ASP A 95 -3.33 -9.72 -5.01
N GLY A 96 -3.54 -9.96 -3.73
CA GLY A 96 -2.69 -9.40 -2.69
C GLY A 96 -3.26 -9.58 -1.28
N MET A 97 -2.67 -8.87 -0.33
CA MET A 97 -3.12 -8.80 1.06
C MET A 97 -3.52 -7.37 1.41
N LEU A 98 -4.69 -7.18 2.03
CA LEU A 98 -5.14 -5.88 2.51
C LEU A 98 -4.32 -5.47 3.74
N ILE A 99 -3.41 -4.51 3.56
CA ILE A 99 -2.50 -4.06 4.63
C ILE A 99 -2.87 -2.70 5.22
N GLY A 100 -3.82 -1.99 4.59
CA GLY A 100 -4.29 -0.70 5.06
C GLY A 100 -5.63 -0.34 4.43
N ARG A 101 -6.44 0.39 5.18
CA ARG A 101 -7.75 0.92 4.74
C ARG A 101 -7.93 2.32 5.28
N HIS A 102 -8.74 3.12 4.59
CA HIS A 102 -9.21 4.40 5.11
C HIS A 102 -9.86 4.20 6.48
N PHE A 103 -9.51 5.06 7.45
CA PHE A 103 -10.00 4.94 8.83
C PHE A 103 -11.30 5.72 9.05
N PRO A 104 -11.43 7.02 8.66
CA PRO A 104 -12.71 7.71 8.73
C PRO A 104 -13.79 7.05 7.86
N GLY A 105 -15.03 7.01 8.34
CA GLY A 105 -16.15 6.45 7.55
C GLY A 105 -16.52 7.27 6.32
N ARG A 106 -16.11 8.54 6.26
CA ARG A 106 -16.34 9.45 5.12
C ARG A 106 -15.08 9.52 4.26
N ILE A 107 -15.24 9.24 2.98
CA ILE A 107 -14.16 9.27 1.98
C ILE A 107 -14.46 10.32 0.90
N GLY A 108 -13.43 11.04 0.47
CA GLY A 108 -13.48 12.03 -0.61
C GLY A 108 -12.79 11.55 -1.89
N ILE A 109 -12.96 12.31 -2.97
CA ILE A 109 -12.22 12.08 -4.21
C ILE A 109 -10.74 12.35 -3.95
N GLY A 110 -9.89 11.37 -4.26
CA GLY A 110 -8.45 11.44 -4.06
C GLY A 110 -7.94 10.74 -2.80
N ASP A 111 -8.83 10.32 -1.90
CA ASP A 111 -8.45 9.58 -0.69
C ASP A 111 -8.01 8.14 -1.03
N THR A 112 -7.04 7.64 -0.26
CA THR A 112 -6.61 6.24 -0.34
C THR A 112 -7.63 5.35 0.36
N LEU A 113 -8.42 4.64 -0.45
CA LEU A 113 -9.44 3.73 0.06
C LEU A 113 -8.84 2.49 0.75
N CYS A 114 -7.83 1.87 0.13
CA CYS A 114 -7.05 0.79 0.74
C CYS A 114 -5.73 0.53 0.01
N VAL A 115 -4.82 -0.19 0.68
CA VAL A 115 -3.52 -0.62 0.13
C VAL A 115 -3.46 -2.14 0.09
N LEU A 116 -3.11 -2.68 -1.08
CA LEU A 116 -2.88 -4.11 -1.28
C LEU A 116 -1.38 -4.38 -1.43
N ALA A 117 -0.84 -5.30 -0.63
CA ALA A 117 0.54 -5.80 -0.74
C ALA A 117 0.61 -7.08 -1.56
N ASP A 118 1.71 -7.31 -2.27
CA ASP A 118 2.03 -8.64 -2.81
C ASP A 118 2.62 -9.49 -1.70
N VAL A 119 2.23 -10.76 -1.65
CA VAL A 119 2.89 -11.77 -0.83
C VAL A 119 3.94 -12.43 -1.71
N LEU A 120 5.21 -12.18 -1.41
CA LEU A 120 6.32 -12.82 -2.13
C LEU A 120 6.57 -14.21 -1.53
N PRO A 121 6.87 -15.22 -2.36
CA PRO A 121 7.30 -16.52 -1.85
C PRO A 121 8.67 -16.38 -1.18
N ASN A 122 8.91 -17.18 -0.16
CA ASN A 122 10.24 -17.33 0.42
C ASN A 122 11.18 -17.92 -0.65
N ALA A 123 12.32 -17.27 -0.86
CA ALA A 123 13.37 -17.73 -1.77
C ALA A 123 14.28 -18.77 -1.09
#